data_AF-A0A2S2QKN4-F1
#
_entry.id   AF-A0A2S2QKN4-F1
#
_cell.length_a   1.000
_cell.length_b   1.000
_cell.length_c   1.000
_cell.angle_alpha   90.00
_cell.angle_beta   90.00
_cell.angle_gamma   90.00
#
_symmetry.space_group_name_H-M   'P 1'
#
loop_
_entity.id
_entity.type
_entity.pdbx_description
1 polymer ?
#
loop_
_entity_poly.entity_id
_entity_poly.type
_entity_poly.pdbx_seq_one_letter_code
_entity_poly.pdbx_strand_id
1 'polypeptide(L)'
;MSIVKPMLTYGCEVWPTTVQIERKFRSFEDRELRTIKGPVFDTEINRWRRRKNKEIREITIVPPITSYVKGQRIQWFGNMRRGQTNEVRAAIEYKSTSR
;
A
#
# COMPACT_ATOMS: atom_id res chain seq x y z
N MET A 1 14.08 0.35 4.23
CA MET A 1 12.72 0.68 3.74
C MET A 1 11.87 1.39 4.81
N SER A 2 12.46 2.25 5.66
CA SER A 2 11.74 2.83 6.82
C SER A 2 11.21 4.25 6.56
N ILE A 3 11.87 5.06 5.73
CA ILE A 3 11.47 6.46 5.50
C ILE A 3 10.50 6.63 4.32
N VAL A 4 10.70 5.89 3.22
CA VAL A 4 9.90 6.05 1.99
C VAL A 4 8.45 5.58 2.18
N LYS A 5 8.22 4.54 2.98
CA LYS A 5 6.89 4.00 3.27
C LYS A 5 5.95 5.00 3.96
N PRO A 6 6.30 5.58 5.12
CA PRO A 6 5.44 6.55 5.81
C PRO A 6 5.16 7.80 4.97
N MET A 7 6.13 8.28 4.19
CA MET A 7 5.93 9.45 3.33
C MET A 7 4.88 9.20 2.22
N LEU A 8 4.90 8.01 1.61
CA LEU A 8 3.92 7.62 0.59
C LEU A 8 2.53 7.34 1.19
N THR A 9 2.48 6.82 2.41
CA THR A 9 1.22 6.43 3.06
C THR A 9 0.51 7.61 3.70
N TYR A 10 1.23 8.64 4.17
CA TYR A 10 0.65 9.84 4.75
C TYR A 10 -0.36 10.52 3.80
N GLY A 11 -0.02 10.65 2.51
CA GLY A 11 -0.97 11.15 1.52
C GLY A 11 -2.19 10.22 1.33
N CYS A 12 -2.04 8.92 1.52
CA CYS A 12 -3.12 7.95 1.32
C CYS A 12 -4.11 7.87 2.49
N GLU A 13 -3.79 8.47 3.63
CA GLU A 13 -4.71 8.60 4.75
C GLU A 13 -5.81 9.62 4.45
N VAL A 14 -5.47 10.68 3.70
CA VAL A 14 -6.37 11.81 3.42
C VAL A 14 -7.11 11.66 2.08
N TRP A 15 -6.48 11.06 1.06
CA TRP A 15 -7.04 10.98 -0.29
C TRP A 15 -7.73 9.64 -0.59
N PRO A 16 -8.84 9.62 -1.36
CA PRO A 16 -9.46 8.37 -1.81
C PRO A 16 -8.49 7.57 -2.69
N THR A 17 -8.12 6.35 -2.27
CA THR A 17 -7.29 5.46 -3.09
C THR A 17 -8.15 4.93 -4.21
N THR A 18 -7.95 5.43 -5.43
CA THR A 18 -8.52 4.82 -6.62
C THR A 18 -7.70 3.56 -6.98
N VAL A 19 -8.32 2.64 -7.72
CA VAL A 19 -7.63 1.44 -8.25
C VAL A 19 -6.37 1.81 -9.05
N GLN A 20 -6.39 2.98 -9.70
CA GLN A 20 -5.24 3.51 -10.43
C GLN A 20 -4.07 3.85 -9.50
N ILE A 21 -4.34 4.46 -8.35
CA ILE A 21 -3.33 4.81 -7.36
C ILE A 21 -2.73 3.54 -6.75
N GLU A 22 -3.54 2.53 -6.43
CA GLU A 22 -3.04 1.23 -5.94
C GLU A 22 -2.09 0.55 -6.94
N ARG A 23 -2.42 0.61 -8.24
CA ARG A 23 -1.54 0.09 -9.32
C ARG A 23 -0.23 0.85 -9.41
N LYS A 24 -0.25 2.18 -9.26
CA LYS A 24 0.96 3.01 -9.24
C LYS A 24 1.84 2.66 -8.03
N PHE A 25 1.27 2.50 -6.84
CA PHE A 25 2.00 2.07 -5.66
C PHE A 25 2.65 0.71 -5.82
N ARG A 26 1.93 -0.25 -6.40
CA ARG A 26 2.47 -1.58 -6.68
C ARG A 26 3.67 -1.52 -7.64
N SER A 27 3.56 -0.72 -8.69
CA SER A 27 4.63 -0.55 -9.69
C SER A 27 5.85 0.16 -9.10
N PHE A 28 5.62 1.15 -8.23
CA PHE A 28 6.67 1.84 -7.49
C PHE A 28 7.39 0.87 -6.54
N GLU A 29 6.66 0.15 -5.69
CA GLU A 29 7.22 -0.82 -4.74
C GLU A 29 8.04 -1.91 -5.46
N ASP A 30 7.51 -2.49 -6.53
CA ASP A 30 8.22 -3.51 -7.33
C ASP A 30 9.47 -2.92 -8.04
N ARG A 31 9.51 -1.60 -8.30
CA ARG A 31 10.71 -0.91 -8.83
C ARG A 31 11.76 -0.73 -7.75
N GLU A 32 11.40 -0.17 -6.60
CA GLU A 32 12.33 0.07 -5.50
C GLU A 32 12.91 -1.23 -4.94
N LEU A 33 12.08 -2.27 -4.76
CA LEU A 33 12.53 -3.59 -4.33
C LEU A 33 13.52 -4.21 -5.32
N ARG A 34 13.31 -3.98 -6.62
CA ARG A 34 14.23 -4.47 -7.66
C ARG A 34 15.58 -3.75 -7.62
N THR A 35 15.59 -2.44 -7.37
CA THR A 35 16.82 -1.67 -7.18
C THR A 35 17.62 -2.21 -6.00
N ILE A 36 16.96 -2.52 -4.89
CA ILE A 36 17.60 -3.03 -3.67
C ILE A 36 18.12 -4.46 -3.84
N LYS A 37 17.33 -5.34 -4.45
CA LYS A 37 17.69 -6.76 -4.59
C LYS A 37 18.63 -7.04 -5.75
N GLY A 38 18.78 -6.08 -6.68
CA GLY A 38 19.65 -6.20 -7.83
C GLY A 38 19.21 -7.26 -8.84
N PRO A 39 19.99 -7.44 -9.92
CA PRO A 39 19.75 -8.49 -10.92
C PRO A 39 19.97 -9.89 -10.33
N VAL A 40 19.49 -10.91 -11.03
CA VAL A 40 19.72 -12.32 -10.68
C VAL A 40 20.47 -12.99 -11.82
N PHE A 41 21.43 -13.85 -11.48
CA PHE A 41 22.13 -14.65 -12.47
C PHE A 41 21.26 -15.84 -12.87
N ASP A 42 21.03 -15.98 -14.18
CA ASP A 42 20.30 -17.12 -14.73
C ASP A 42 21.29 -18.19 -15.17
N THR A 43 21.29 -19.33 -14.47
CA THR A 43 22.19 -20.45 -14.74
C THR A 43 21.86 -21.15 -16.06
N GLU A 44 20.61 -21.08 -16.54
CA GLU A 44 20.20 -21.74 -17.79
C GLU A 44 20.70 -20.98 -19.02
N ILE A 45 20.68 -19.63 -18.95
CA ILE A 45 21.05 -18.75 -20.06
C ILE A 45 22.47 -18.19 -19.89
N ASN A 46 23.10 -18.48 -18.74
CA ASN A 46 24.43 -18.02 -18.33
C ASN A 46 24.58 -16.49 -18.44
N ARG A 47 23.52 -15.75 -18.08
CA ARG A 47 23.43 -14.29 -18.21
C ARG A 47 22.74 -13.67 -17.00
N TRP A 48 23.12 -12.42 -16.71
CA TRP A 48 22.40 -11.59 -15.74
C TRP A 48 21.05 -11.16 -16.32
N ARG A 49 19.98 -11.44 -15.59
CA ARG A 49 18.63 -11.04 -15.97
C ARG A 49 17.96 -10.17 -14.93
N ARG A 50 16.97 -9.40 -15.39
CA ARG A 50 16.06 -8.65 -14.54
C ARG A 50 15.15 -9.64 -13.77
N ARG A 51 14.99 -9.42 -12.45
CA ARG A 51 14.06 -10.21 -11.63
C ARG A 51 12.60 -9.97 -12.01
N LYS A 52 11.82 -11.06 -12.05
CA LYS A 52 10.36 -11.05 -12.28
C LYS A 52 9.63 -10.54 -11.04
N ASN A 53 8.42 -10.01 -11.19
CA ASN A 53 7.65 -9.47 -10.07
C ASN A 53 7.28 -10.54 -9.03
N LYS A 54 7.02 -11.80 -9.46
CA LYS A 54 6.77 -12.92 -8.55
C LYS A 54 7.98 -13.22 -7.65
N GLU A 55 9.16 -13.37 -8.25
CA GLU A 55 10.42 -13.62 -7.54
C GLU A 55 10.70 -12.54 -6.49
N ILE A 56 10.48 -11.27 -6.84
CA ILE A 56 10.68 -10.15 -5.92
C ILE A 56 9.74 -10.26 -4.71
N ARG A 57 8.48 -10.67 -4.92
CA ARG A 57 7.49 -10.80 -3.84
C ARG A 57 7.77 -12.00 -2.94
N GLU A 58 8.15 -13.13 -3.52
CA GLU A 58 8.55 -14.33 -2.76
C GLU A 58 9.76 -14.03 -1.86
N ILE A 59 10.73 -13.27 -2.35
CA ILE A 59 11.93 -12.91 -1.57
C ILE A 59 11.64 -11.86 -0.50
N THR A 60 10.67 -10.98 -0.74
CA THR A 60 10.41 -9.88 0.18
C THR A 60 9.56 -10.34 1.36
N ILE A 61 8.67 -11.33 1.22
CA ILE A 61 7.77 -11.89 2.26
C ILE A 61 6.91 -10.83 3.00
N VAL A 62 7.05 -9.55 2.64
CA VAL A 62 6.34 -8.42 3.25
C VAL A 62 5.05 -8.18 2.47
N PRO A 63 3.93 -7.92 3.16
CA PRO A 63 2.69 -7.53 2.49
C PRO A 63 2.88 -6.24 1.69
N PRO A 64 2.21 -6.10 0.54
CA PRO A 64 2.35 -4.92 -0.29
C PRO A 64 1.91 -3.65 0.45
N ILE A 65 2.45 -2.50 0.04
CA ILE A 65 2.13 -1.20 0.65
C ILE A 65 0.62 -0.90 0.67
N THR A 66 -0.14 -1.42 -0.30
CA THR A 66 -1.59 -1.29 -0.35
C THR A 66 -2.30 -1.96 0.83
N SER A 67 -1.81 -3.12 1.28
CA SER A 67 -2.35 -3.79 2.48
C SER A 67 -2.08 -2.98 3.74
N TYR A 68 -0.92 -2.32 3.82
CA TYR A 68 -0.59 -1.43 4.92
C TYR A 68 -1.51 -0.20 4.96
N VAL A 69 -1.74 0.47 3.82
CA VAL A 69 -2.68 1.59 3.71
C VAL A 69 -4.10 1.19 4.15
N LYS A 70 -4.56 -0.01 3.76
CA LYS A 70 -5.86 -0.54 4.20
C LYS A 70 -5.90 -0.74 5.72
N GLY A 71 -4.83 -1.28 6.31
CA GLY A 71 -4.70 -1.44 7.76
C GLY A 71 -4.74 -0.10 8.51
N GLN A 72 -4.02 0.92 8.04
CA GLN A 72 -4.03 2.27 8.62
C GLN A 72 -5.42 2.89 8.59
N ARG A 73 -6.17 2.74 7.49
CA ARG A 73 -7.56 3.23 7.40
C ARG A 73 -8.50 2.57 8.40
N ILE A 74 -8.38 1.26 8.59
CA ILE A 74 -9.16 0.52 9.59
C ILE A 74 -8.80 1.00 11.00
N GLN A 75 -7.51 1.22 11.28
CA GLN A 75 -7.06 1.75 12.55
C GLN A 75 -7.60 3.17 12.81
N TRP A 76 -7.51 4.07 11.82
CA TRP A 76 -8.05 5.42 11.88
C TRP A 76 -9.56 5.42 12.11
N PHE A 77 -10.31 4.63 11.34
CA PHE A 77 -11.75 4.48 11.51
C PHE A 77 -12.09 3.93 12.91
N GLY A 78 -11.33 2.94 13.39
CA GLY A 78 -11.46 2.41 14.74
C GLY A 78 -11.21 3.46 15.82
N ASN A 79 -10.20 4.32 15.63
CA ASN A 79 -9.92 5.43 16.54
C ASN A 79 -11.05 6.46 16.53
N MET A 80 -11.51 6.83 15.35
CA MET A 80 -12.62 7.77 15.16
C MET A 80 -13.92 7.27 15.81
N ARG A 81 -14.17 5.97 15.75
CA ARG A 81 -15.31 5.32 16.42
C ARG A 81 -15.18 5.27 17.95
N ARG A 82 -13.94 5.21 18.47
CA ARG A 82 -13.64 5.19 19.92
C ARG A 82 -13.64 6.58 20.55
N GLY A 83 -13.19 7.63 19.86
CA GLY A 83 -13.05 9.00 20.38
C GLY A 83 -14.33 9.86 20.37
N GLN A 84 -15.49 9.29 20.72
CA GLN A 84 -16.83 9.85 20.48
C GLN A 84 -17.03 11.34 20.86
N THR A 85 -17.02 12.21 19.85
CA THR A 85 -17.89 13.40 19.77
C THR A 85 -19.15 13.04 18.96
N ASN A 86 -20.31 13.58 19.37
CA ASN A 86 -21.61 13.26 18.74
C ASN A 86 -21.66 13.56 17.23
N GLU A 87 -20.88 14.54 16.76
CA GLU A 87 -20.80 14.95 15.36
C GLU A 87 -20.21 13.86 14.45
N VAL A 88 -19.20 13.15 14.94
CA VAL A 88 -18.51 12.07 14.20
C VAL A 88 -19.42 10.86 14.04
N ARG A 89 -20.24 10.57 15.06
CA ARG A 89 -21.28 9.53 14.99
C ARG A 89 -22.34 9.88 13.95
N ALA A 90 -22.83 11.12 13.96
CA ALA A 90 -23.83 11.59 13.01
C ALA A 90 -23.33 11.54 11.55
N ALA A 91 -22.06 11.89 11.30
CA ALA A 91 -21.46 11.81 9.97
C ALA A 91 -21.28 10.37 9.47
N ILE A 92 -21.00 9.40 10.37
CA ILE A 92 -20.90 7.98 10.00
C ILE A 92 -22.28 7.37 9.73
N GLU A 93 -23.29 7.75 10.53
CA GLU A 93 -24.67 7.27 10.40
C GLU A 93 -25.45 7.96 9.28
N TYR A 94 -24.89 9.02 8.68
CA TYR A 94 -25.47 9.71 7.54
C TYR A 94 -25.60 8.77 6.34
N LYS A 95 -26.76 8.12 6.22
CA LYS A 95 -27.21 7.51 4.98
C LYS A 95 -27.59 8.64 4.03
N SER A 96 -26.91 8.76 2.89
CA SER A 96 -27.44 9.56 1.80
C SER A 96 -28.83 9.05 1.49
N THR A 97 -29.85 9.88 1.72
CA THR A 97 -31.20 9.62 1.25
C THR A 97 -31.11 9.64 -0.28
N SER A 98 -30.86 8.48 -0.88
CA SER A 98 -30.96 8.30 -2.32
C SER A 98 -32.40 8.62 -2.70
N ARG A 99 -32.56 9.68 -3.50
CA ARG A 99 -33.78 10.06 -4.17
C ARG A 99 -33.77 9.46 -5.58
#